data_AF-A0A349VXZ5-F1
#
_entry.id   AF-A0A349VXZ5-F1
#
_cell.length_a   1.000
_cell.length_b   1.000
_cell.length_c   1.000
_cell.angle_alpha   90.00
_cell.angle_beta   90.00
_cell.angle_gamma   90.00
#
_symmetry.space_group_name_H-M   'P 1'
#
loop_
_entity.id
_entity.type
_entity.pdbx_description
1 polymer ?
#
loop_
_entity_poly.entity_id
_entity_poly.type
_entity_poly.pdbx_seq_one_letter_code
_entity_poly.pdbx_strand_id
1 'polypeptide(L)'
;MKKIATSIFLVLSCLGTVSAQGQRFQLTIKGKQFPAKSKAFVRYIVDRKLTIDSINFGSNDVIYKGEIMEPTQVMLFYSKDGASFWNRKGGPMERLTFYVDPMEPNTQITVQCPFESSLVKGGKLQVAYKQYQDYLNSYEKKLMVQQSKRADLYQ
;
A
#
# COMPACT_ATOMS: atom_id res chain seq x y z
N MET A 1 52.43 -4.44 -19.18
CA MET A 1 51.98 -4.90 -17.85
C MET A 1 51.13 -3.85 -17.10
N LYS A 2 51.41 -2.54 -17.20
CA LYS A 2 50.60 -1.47 -16.53
C LYS A 2 49.13 -1.36 -16.98
N LYS A 3 48.78 -1.78 -18.21
CA LYS A 3 47.41 -1.65 -18.75
C LYS A 3 46.43 -2.73 -18.27
N ILE A 4 46.94 -3.86 -17.75
CA ILE A 4 46.12 -4.98 -17.26
C ILE A 4 45.66 -4.71 -15.81
N ALA A 5 46.50 -4.04 -15.01
CA ALA A 5 46.18 -3.69 -13.64
C ALA A 5 45.02 -2.68 -13.53
N THR A 6 44.88 -1.76 -14.49
CA THR A 6 43.79 -0.78 -14.53
C THR A 6 42.42 -1.39 -14.84
N SER A 7 42.37 -2.50 -15.59
CA SER A 7 41.11 -3.16 -15.92
C SER A 7 40.55 -4.00 -14.76
N ILE A 8 41.41 -4.53 -13.89
CA ILE A 8 40.98 -5.34 -12.74
C ILE A 8 40.35 -4.47 -11.65
N PHE A 9 40.83 -3.23 -11.47
CA PHE A 9 40.26 -2.30 -10.50
C PHE A 9 38.85 -1.80 -10.87
N LEU A 10 38.55 -1.69 -12.18
CA LEU A 10 37.24 -1.26 -12.67
C LEU A 10 36.17 -2.36 -12.50
N VAL A 11 36.56 -3.63 -12.57
CA VAL A 11 35.64 -4.77 -12.36
C VAL A 11 35.33 -4.96 -10.88
N LEU A 12 36.28 -4.67 -9.97
CA LEU A 12 36.01 -4.71 -8.52
C LEU A 12 35.08 -3.58 -8.04
N SER A 13 35.04 -2.42 -8.71
CA SER A 13 34.08 -1.35 -8.38
C SER A 13 32.63 -1.67 -8.75
N CYS A 14 32.39 -2.69 -9.58
CA CYS A 14 31.04 -3.16 -9.91
C CYS A 14 30.53 -4.25 -8.95
N LEU A 15 31.37 -4.75 -8.04
CA LEU A 15 31.00 -5.70 -6.99
C LEU A 15 30.56 -5.00 -5.68
N GLY A 16 30.25 -3.70 -5.76
CA GLY A 16 29.49 -3.00 -4.73
C GLY A 16 28.09 -3.60 -4.65
N THR A 17 28.00 -4.72 -3.94
CA THR A 17 26.80 -5.38 -3.51
C THR A 17 25.80 -4.33 -3.06
N VAL A 18 24.71 -4.18 -3.81
CA VAL A 18 23.47 -3.61 -3.30
C VAL A 18 23.03 -4.53 -2.17
N SER A 19 23.58 -4.30 -0.98
CA SER A 19 23.01 -4.80 0.25
C SER A 19 21.67 -4.12 0.34
N ALA A 20 20.62 -4.83 -0.08
CA ALA A 20 19.25 -4.42 0.12
C ALA A 20 18.95 -4.51 1.63
N GLN A 21 19.47 -3.52 2.35
CA GLN A 21 19.27 -3.35 3.77
C GLN A 21 17.84 -2.91 3.97
N GLY A 22 17.08 -3.62 4.81
CA GLY A 22 15.70 -3.27 5.11
C GLY A 22 15.60 -1.82 5.57
N GLN A 23 14.82 -1.03 4.86
CA GLN A 23 14.54 0.37 5.17
C GLN A 23 13.17 0.46 5.83
N ARG A 24 13.10 1.21 6.93
CA ARG A 24 11.86 1.37 7.69
C ARG A 24 10.92 2.34 6.99
N PHE A 25 9.64 2.00 6.95
CA PHE A 25 8.56 2.93 6.62
C PHE A 25 7.58 3.03 7.80
N GLN A 26 6.84 4.12 7.84
CA GLN A 26 5.85 4.43 8.85
C GLN A 26 4.54 4.88 8.19
N LEU A 27 3.43 4.33 8.65
CA LEU A 27 2.09 4.82 8.35
C LEU A 27 1.57 5.58 9.57
N THR A 28 1.17 6.83 9.38
CA THR A 28 0.44 7.60 10.39
C THR A 28 -1.02 7.67 9.96
N ILE A 29 -1.88 6.92 10.63
CA ILE A 29 -3.30 6.80 10.32
C ILE A 29 -4.09 7.68 11.27
N LYS A 30 -4.76 8.69 10.71
CA LYS A 30 -5.58 9.67 11.43
C LYS A 30 -7.05 9.45 11.11
N GLY A 31 -7.92 9.53 12.10
CA GLY A 31 -9.35 9.38 11.90
C GLY A 31 -10.15 10.01 13.03
N LYS A 32 -11.35 10.53 12.72
CA LYS A 32 -12.30 10.96 13.74
C LYS A 32 -12.94 9.70 14.34
N GLN A 33 -12.39 9.26 15.48
CA GLN A 33 -12.93 8.22 16.36
C GLN A 33 -13.34 6.92 15.64
N PHE A 34 -12.42 5.97 15.59
CA PHE A 34 -12.69 4.65 15.05
C PHE A 34 -13.68 3.86 15.93
N PRO A 35 -14.54 3.00 15.34
CA PRO A 35 -15.31 2.05 16.13
C PRO A 35 -14.38 1.20 16.99
N ALA A 36 -14.75 0.97 18.26
CA ALA A 36 -13.88 0.34 19.26
C ALA A 36 -13.38 -1.07 18.89
N LYS A 37 -14.07 -1.77 17.99
CA LYS A 37 -13.71 -3.11 17.51
C LYS A 37 -13.02 -3.10 16.15
N SER A 38 -12.89 -1.95 15.51
CA SER A 38 -12.41 -1.87 14.14
C SER A 38 -10.90 -2.18 14.05
N LYS A 39 -10.53 -2.84 12.96
CA LYS A 39 -9.15 -3.23 12.66
C LYS A 39 -8.85 -3.02 11.19
N ALA A 40 -7.59 -2.77 10.85
CA ALA A 40 -7.09 -2.88 9.49
C ALA A 40 -6.04 -3.98 9.41
N PHE A 41 -6.04 -4.75 8.33
CA PHE A 41 -4.96 -5.68 8.01
C PHE A 41 -4.04 -5.05 6.99
N VAL A 42 -2.75 -4.98 7.30
CA VAL A 42 -1.71 -4.46 6.41
C VAL A 42 -1.16 -5.62 5.61
N ARG A 43 -1.14 -5.50 4.30
CA ARG A 43 -0.60 -6.52 3.39
C ARG A 43 0.40 -5.88 2.43
N TYR A 44 1.59 -6.44 2.35
CA TYR A 44 2.64 -6.02 1.41
C TYR A 44 3.62 -7.16 1.14
N ILE A 45 4.46 -7.03 0.13
CA ILE A 45 5.44 -8.07 -0.26
C ILE A 45 6.85 -7.52 -0.01
N VAL A 46 7.70 -8.30 0.64
CA VAL A 46 9.13 -8.00 0.82
C VAL A 46 9.91 -9.24 0.45
N ASP A 47 10.90 -9.12 -0.44
CA ASP A 47 11.73 -10.24 -0.88
C ASP A 47 10.88 -11.46 -1.33
N ARG A 48 9.87 -11.20 -2.16
CA ARG A 48 8.89 -12.20 -2.66
C ARG A 48 8.06 -12.91 -1.59
N LYS A 49 8.19 -12.52 -0.31
CA LYS A 49 7.41 -13.05 0.80
C LYS A 49 6.26 -12.11 1.10
N LEU A 50 5.09 -12.71 1.33
CA LEU A 50 3.91 -11.99 1.73
C LEU A 50 4.00 -11.65 3.22
N THR A 51 3.94 -10.37 3.54
CA THR A 51 3.79 -9.87 4.90
C THR A 51 2.33 -9.47 5.13
N ILE A 52 1.75 -10.01 6.21
CA ILE A 52 0.42 -9.63 6.69
C ILE A 52 0.53 -9.30 8.17
N ASP A 53 0.01 -8.15 8.56
CA ASP A 53 -0.07 -7.70 9.94
C ASP A 53 -1.44 -7.07 10.23
N SER A 54 -1.72 -6.74 11.49
CA SER A 54 -2.97 -6.12 11.92
C SER A 54 -2.73 -4.85 12.73
N ILE A 55 -3.60 -3.86 12.50
CA ILE A 55 -3.66 -2.60 13.20
C ILE A 55 -5.00 -2.57 13.93
N ASN A 56 -4.97 -2.46 15.25
CA ASN A 56 -6.18 -2.19 16.03
C ASN A 56 -6.39 -0.68 16.08
N PHE A 57 -7.56 -0.21 15.68
CA PHE A 57 -7.87 1.20 15.81
C PHE A 57 -8.42 1.50 17.21
N GLY A 58 -7.93 2.60 17.81
CA GLY A 58 -8.37 3.09 19.11
C GLY A 58 -8.99 4.48 19.02
N SER A 59 -9.00 5.20 20.14
CA SER A 59 -9.51 6.57 20.22
C SER A 59 -8.59 7.62 19.57
N ASN A 60 -7.34 7.27 19.30
CA ASN A 60 -6.29 8.19 18.87
C ASN A 60 -5.72 7.79 17.49
N ASP A 61 -4.91 8.70 16.92
CA ASP A 61 -4.08 8.41 15.74
C ASP A 61 -3.23 7.16 15.98
N VAL A 62 -3.09 6.33 14.95
CA VAL A 62 -2.35 5.06 15.00
C VAL A 62 -1.10 5.15 14.15
N ILE A 63 0.01 4.64 14.69
CA ILE A 63 1.28 4.55 13.98
C ILE A 63 1.59 3.09 13.71
N TYR A 64 1.75 2.74 12.44
CA TYR A 64 2.26 1.45 12.01
C TYR A 64 3.67 1.60 11.47
N LYS A 65 4.56 0.63 11.72
CA LYS A 65 5.92 0.61 11.21
C LYS A 65 6.18 -0.73 10.55
N GLY A 66 6.83 -0.70 9.40
CA GLY A 66 7.28 -1.89 8.69
C GLY A 66 8.65 -1.67 8.05
N GLU A 67 9.17 -2.72 7.41
CA GLU A 67 10.44 -2.68 6.70
C GLU A 67 10.23 -3.14 5.26
N ILE A 68 10.86 -2.43 4.32
CA ILE A 68 10.83 -2.68 2.88
C ILE A 68 12.22 -2.46 2.27
N MET A 69 12.49 -3.10 1.15
CA MET A 69 13.79 -2.96 0.44
C MET A 69 13.70 -2.01 -0.75
N GLU A 70 12.51 -1.84 -1.31
CA GLU A 70 12.23 -1.04 -2.49
C GLU A 70 10.80 -0.47 -2.41
N PRO A 71 10.46 0.56 -3.20
CA PRO A 71 9.10 1.08 -3.23
C PRO A 71 8.07 -0.02 -3.46
N THR A 72 7.13 -0.17 -2.53
CA THR A 72 6.27 -1.34 -2.44
C THR A 72 4.81 -0.92 -2.36
N GLN A 73 3.94 -1.68 -3.02
CA GLN A 73 2.50 -1.52 -2.88
C GLN A 73 2.02 -2.12 -1.55
N VAL A 74 1.36 -1.30 -0.74
CA VAL A 74 0.73 -1.68 0.53
C VAL A 74 -0.78 -1.65 0.35
N MET A 75 -1.45 -2.64 0.93
CA MET A 75 -2.91 -2.72 0.96
C MET A 75 -3.37 -2.75 2.41
N LEU A 76 -4.34 -1.91 2.75
CA LEU A 76 -5.06 -1.95 4.01
C LEU A 76 -6.45 -2.54 3.76
N PHE A 77 -6.79 -3.58 4.50
CA PHE A 77 -8.12 -4.16 4.51
C PHE A 77 -8.81 -3.78 5.81
N TYR A 78 -9.80 -2.91 5.73
CA TYR A 78 -10.51 -2.38 6.87
C TYR A 78 -11.73 -3.24 7.22
N SER A 79 -11.78 -3.64 8.47
CA SER A 79 -12.92 -4.32 9.08
C SER A 79 -13.48 -3.41 10.18
N LYS A 80 -14.68 -2.90 9.95
CA LYS A 80 -15.41 -2.02 10.88
C LYS A 80 -15.80 -2.74 12.18
N ASP A 81 -16.07 -4.04 12.07
CA ASP A 81 -16.56 -4.92 13.14
C ASP A 81 -15.46 -5.77 13.80
N GLY A 82 -14.24 -5.74 13.25
CA GLY A 82 -13.10 -6.53 13.74
C GLY A 82 -13.08 -7.98 13.24
N ALA A 83 -13.87 -8.31 12.22
CA ALA A 83 -13.81 -9.59 11.53
C ALA A 83 -12.36 -9.93 11.06
N SER A 84 -12.00 -11.20 11.19
CA SER A 84 -10.69 -11.70 10.76
C SER A 84 -10.53 -11.63 9.24
N PHE A 85 -9.33 -11.28 8.78
CA PHE A 85 -8.95 -11.28 7.36
C PHE A 85 -9.22 -12.62 6.67
N TRP A 86 -9.10 -13.72 7.40
CA TRP A 86 -9.28 -15.09 6.88
C TRP A 86 -10.71 -15.61 7.02
N ASN A 87 -11.62 -14.83 7.61
CA ASN A 87 -12.99 -15.28 7.82
C ASN A 87 -13.77 -15.29 6.50
N ARG A 88 -13.94 -16.48 5.93
CA ARG A 88 -14.71 -16.71 4.70
C ARG A 88 -16.20 -16.35 4.80
N LYS A 89 -16.72 -16.20 6.03
CA LYS A 89 -18.13 -15.80 6.29
C LYS A 89 -18.29 -14.32 6.61
N GLY A 90 -17.19 -13.55 6.65
CA GLY A 90 -17.25 -12.10 6.84
C GLY A 90 -17.79 -11.38 5.60
N GLY A 91 -18.40 -10.22 5.80
CA GLY A 91 -18.75 -9.32 4.69
C GLY A 91 -17.51 -8.79 3.97
N PRO A 92 -17.68 -8.18 2.77
CA PRO A 92 -16.56 -7.60 2.04
C PRO A 92 -15.85 -6.53 2.89
N MET A 93 -14.53 -6.64 3.00
CA MET A 93 -13.70 -5.62 3.66
C MET A 93 -13.40 -4.48 2.70
N GLU A 94 -13.50 -3.25 3.20
CA GLU A 94 -13.12 -2.06 2.46
C GLU A 94 -11.60 -2.04 2.27
N ARG A 95 -11.12 -1.68 1.07
CA ARG A 95 -9.71 -1.81 0.72
C ARG A 95 -9.11 -0.47 0.30
N LEU A 96 -7.96 -0.13 0.89
CA LEU A 96 -7.15 1.02 0.49
C LEU A 96 -5.79 0.54 -0.01
N THR A 97 -5.46 0.88 -1.26
CA THR A 97 -4.18 0.51 -1.89
C THR A 97 -3.36 1.77 -2.15
N PHE A 98 -2.07 1.72 -1.81
CA PHE A 98 -1.14 2.83 -2.02
C PHE A 98 0.30 2.31 -2.09
N TYR A 99 1.23 3.19 -2.49
CA TYR A 99 2.66 2.92 -2.48
C TYR A 99 3.33 3.57 -1.28
N VAL A 100 4.30 2.85 -0.71
CA VAL A 100 5.27 3.39 0.24
C VAL A 100 6.64 3.38 -0.41
N ASP A 101 7.43 4.41 -0.14
CA ASP A 101 8.77 4.59 -0.68
C ASP A 101 9.73 4.72 0.49
N PRO A 102 10.84 3.95 0.54
CA PRO A 102 11.74 4.03 1.67
C PRO A 102 12.57 5.34 1.70
N MET A 103 12.67 6.06 0.58
CA MET A 103 13.26 7.40 0.53
C MET A 103 12.33 8.47 1.12
N GLU A 104 11.03 8.22 1.12
CA GLU A 104 10.00 9.06 1.74
C GLU A 104 9.19 8.22 2.75
N PRO A 105 9.82 7.81 3.87
CA PRO A 105 9.36 6.69 4.69
C PRO A 105 8.06 6.96 5.43
N ASN A 106 7.60 8.22 5.50
CA ASN A 106 6.40 8.60 6.24
C ASN A 106 5.22 8.76 5.30
N THR A 107 4.24 7.85 5.38
CA THR A 107 2.95 7.97 4.68
C THR A 107 1.87 8.34 5.67
N GLN A 108 1.10 9.39 5.39
CA GLN A 108 -0.03 9.81 6.20
C GLN A 108 -1.34 9.38 5.55
N ILE A 109 -2.23 8.79 6.34
CA ILE A 109 -3.54 8.34 5.89
C ILE A 109 -4.58 9.07 6.72
N THR A 110 -5.42 9.88 6.07
CA THR A 110 -6.59 10.49 6.70
C THR A 110 -7.82 9.67 6.34
N VAL A 111 -8.35 8.96 7.33
CA VAL A 111 -9.47 8.06 7.15
C VAL A 111 -10.76 8.81 6.88
N GLN A 112 -11.49 8.36 5.86
CA GLN A 112 -12.81 8.86 5.49
C GLN A 112 -13.87 7.75 5.58
N CYS A 113 -15.13 8.13 5.42
CA CYS A 113 -16.25 7.19 5.30
C CYS A 113 -16.89 7.38 3.91
N PRO A 114 -16.85 6.38 3.02
CA PRO A 114 -16.27 5.04 3.19
C PRO A 114 -14.73 5.08 3.29
N PHE A 115 -14.13 4.05 3.91
CA PHE A 115 -12.68 3.89 4.12
C PHE A 115 -11.91 3.90 2.80
N GLU A 116 -12.51 3.42 1.71
CA GLU A 116 -11.90 3.45 0.37
C GLU A 116 -11.68 4.87 -0.17
N SER A 117 -12.41 5.86 0.37
CA SER A 117 -12.23 7.29 0.06
C SER A 117 -11.14 7.96 0.90
N SER A 118 -10.45 7.22 1.77
CA SER A 118 -9.39 7.76 2.62
C SER A 118 -8.28 8.44 1.81
N LEU A 119 -7.77 9.56 2.33
CA LEU A 119 -6.74 10.34 1.67
C LEU A 119 -5.36 9.80 2.07
N VAL A 120 -4.55 9.41 1.08
CA VAL A 120 -3.17 8.96 1.30
C VAL A 120 -2.20 10.02 0.80
N LYS A 121 -1.42 10.58 1.72
CA LYS A 121 -0.28 11.46 1.44
C LYS A 121 1.01 10.65 1.64
N GLY A 122 1.62 10.25 0.54
CA GLY A 122 2.90 9.53 0.53
C GLY A 122 3.91 10.25 -0.36
N GLY A 123 4.94 9.52 -0.75
CA GLY A 123 5.98 10.01 -1.65
C GLY A 123 5.53 10.25 -3.09
N LYS A 124 6.47 10.65 -3.95
CA LYS A 124 6.22 10.96 -5.38
C LYS A 124 5.56 9.82 -6.14
N LEU A 125 5.96 8.57 -5.86
CA LEU A 125 5.35 7.39 -6.47
C LEU A 125 3.86 7.28 -6.11
N GLN A 126 3.50 7.55 -4.86
CA GLN A 126 2.10 7.55 -4.43
C GLN A 126 1.30 8.67 -5.09
N VAL A 127 1.90 9.85 -5.27
CA VAL A 127 1.27 10.96 -6.00
C VAL A 127 0.97 10.58 -7.45
N ALA A 128 1.96 10.02 -8.15
CA ALA A 128 1.80 9.56 -9.53
C ALA A 128 0.76 8.44 -9.65
N TYR A 129 0.78 7.48 -8.73
CA TYR A 129 -0.22 6.42 -8.65
C TYR A 129 -1.64 6.99 -8.46
N LYS A 130 -1.82 7.96 -7.56
CA LYS A 130 -3.13 8.59 -7.34
C LYS A 130 -3.64 9.31 -8.57
N GLN A 131 -2.78 10.06 -9.27
CA GLN A 131 -3.13 10.72 -10.52
C GLN A 131 -3.57 9.73 -11.59
N TYR A 132 -2.85 8.61 -11.72
CA TYR A 132 -3.21 7.54 -12.64
C TYR A 132 -4.56 6.90 -12.28
N GLN A 133 -4.78 6.59 -10.99
CA GLN A 133 -6.04 6.03 -10.53
C GLN A 133 -7.22 6.99 -10.74
N ASP A 134 -7.02 8.29 -10.49
CA ASP A 134 -8.06 9.31 -10.73
C ASP A 134 -8.42 9.46 -12.20
N TYR A 135 -7.42 9.36 -13.08
CA TYR A 135 -7.65 9.32 -14.51
C TYR A 135 -8.51 8.10 -14.91
N LEU A 136 -8.16 6.92 -14.41
CA LEU A 136 -8.90 5.67 -14.69
C LEU A 136 -10.32 5.65 -14.14
N ASN A 137 -10.57 6.26 -12.98
CA ASN A 137 -11.88 6.28 -12.31
C ASN A 137 -13.02 6.76 -13.24
N SER A 138 -12.72 7.70 -14.15
CA SER A 138 -13.71 8.20 -15.12
C SER A 138 -14.15 7.13 -16.13
N TYR A 139 -13.22 6.26 -16.54
CA TYR A 139 -13.45 5.16 -17.47
C TYR A 139 -14.15 3.99 -16.77
N GLU A 140 -13.74 3.67 -15.54
CA GLU A 140 -14.40 2.63 -14.73
C GLU A 140 -15.88 2.94 -14.52
N LYS A 141 -16.24 4.19 -14.21
CA LYS A 141 -17.64 4.59 -14.09
C LYS A 141 -18.44 4.37 -15.38
N LYS A 142 -17.86 4.71 -16.54
CA LYS A 142 -18.50 4.47 -17.84
C LYS A 142 -18.69 2.98 -18.11
N LEU A 143 -17.66 2.18 -17.79
CA LEU A 143 -17.70 0.74 -17.94
C LEU A 143 -18.78 0.11 -17.07
N MET A 144 -18.90 0.52 -15.79
CA MET A 144 -19.95 0.04 -14.88
C MET A 144 -21.36 0.32 -15.43
N VAL A 145 -21.60 1.50 -15.99
CA VAL A 145 -22.89 1.83 -16.62
C VAL A 145 -23.18 0.90 -17.79
N GLN A 146 -22.19 0.62 -18.64
CA GLN A 146 -22.36 -0.30 -19.77
C GLN A 146 -22.59 -1.75 -19.32
N GLN A 147 -21.90 -2.19 -18.27
CA GLN A 147 -22.08 -3.52 -17.69
C GLN A 147 -23.46 -3.69 -17.07
N SER A 148 -23.98 -2.67 -16.37
CA SER A 148 -25.35 -2.67 -15.84
C SER A 148 -26.37 -2.81 -16.97
N LYS A 149 -26.27 -1.96 -18.01
CA LYS A 149 -27.16 -2.05 -19.19
C LYS A 149 -27.10 -3.41 -19.86
N ARG A 150 -25.90 -4.01 -19.95
CA ARG A 150 -25.73 -5.35 -20.50
C ARG A 150 -26.45 -6.38 -19.63
N ALA A 151 -26.30 -6.33 -18.30
CA ALA A 151 -26.95 -7.27 -17.39
C ALA A 151 -28.48 -7.22 -17.54
N ASP A 152 -29.06 -6.03 -17.68
CA ASP A 152 -30.50 -5.83 -17.86
C ASP A 152 -31.03 -6.44 -19.18
N LEU A 153 -30.19 -6.58 -20.20
CA LEU A 153 -30.54 -7.17 -21.50
C LEU A 153 -30.49 -8.71 -21.53
N TYR A 154 -29.85 -9.33 -20.53
CA TYR A 154 -29.73 -10.79 -20.41
C TYR A 154 -30.56 -11.37 -19.24
N GLN A 155 -31.45 -10.56 -18.67
CA GLN A 155 -32.55 -11.01 -17.79
C GLN A 155 -33.82 -11.20 -18.61
#